data_AF-A0A0D0C343-F1
#
_entry.id   AF-A0A0D0C343-F1
#
_cell.length_a   1.000
_cell.length_b   1.000
_cell.length_c   1.000
_cell.angle_alpha   90.00
_cell.angle_beta   90.00
_cell.angle_gamma   90.00
#
_symmetry.space_group_name_H-M   'P 1'
#
loop_
_entity.id
_entity.type
_entity.pdbx_description
1 polymer ?
#
loop_
_entity_poly.entity_id
_entity_poly.type
_entity_poly.pdbx_seq_one_letter_code
_entity_poly.pdbx_strand_id
1 'polypeptide(L)'
;GLQHFPQVQGFKQWTGDDSKALMKVYLPEIEGHVPQDVVCTFHAFLEFCYLICHNVITETTLNEMQDALQCFHQYHNDFKTAGVVSTFSLPHQHSLKYY
;
A
#
# COMPACT_ATOMS: atom_id res chain seq x y z
N GLY A 1 6.23 -7.84 21.42
CA GLY A 1 6.26 -6.56 22.14
C GLY A 1 6.71 -5.51 21.15
N LEU A 2 5.84 -4.54 20.87
CA LEU A 2 6.02 -3.42 19.95
C LEU A 2 7.35 -2.70 20.24
N GLN A 3 8.43 -3.14 19.62
CA GLN A 3 9.71 -2.44 19.67
C GLN A 3 9.76 -1.53 18.46
N HIS A 4 9.40 -0.27 18.74
CA HIS A 4 9.84 0.94 18.05
C HIS A 4 10.45 0.73 16.67
N PHE A 5 9.70 1.09 15.64
CA PHE A 5 10.28 1.57 14.39
C PHE A 5 10.74 3.01 14.61
N PRO A 6 12.04 3.30 14.71
CA PRO A 6 12.53 4.69 14.73
C PRO A 6 12.30 5.44 13.41
N GLN A 7 11.70 4.78 12.40
CA GLN A 7 11.51 5.32 11.05
C GLN A 7 10.06 5.74 10.72
N VAL A 8 9.08 5.52 11.59
CA VAL A 8 7.67 5.92 11.33
C VAL A 8 7.33 7.30 11.92
N GLN A 9 8.34 8.15 12.12
CA GLN A 9 8.12 9.55 12.51
C GLN A 9 8.96 10.46 11.62
N GLY A 10 8.38 10.87 10.49
CA GLY A 10 8.95 11.88 9.60
C GLY A 10 9.36 11.37 8.22
N PHE A 11 8.45 10.75 7.47
CA PHE A 11 8.65 10.55 6.03
C PHE A 11 8.62 11.89 5.30
N LYS A 12 9.75 12.59 5.29
CA LYS A 12 9.99 13.72 4.38
C LYS A 12 10.15 13.22 2.93
N GLN A 13 10.45 11.93 2.75
CA GLN A 13 10.45 11.19 1.49
C GLN A 13 10.10 9.72 1.79
N TRP A 14 9.06 9.18 1.16
CA TRP A 14 8.72 7.76 1.19
C TRP A 14 9.58 7.03 0.15
N THR A 15 10.24 5.93 0.55
CA THR A 15 11.13 5.16 -0.33
C THR A 15 10.64 3.72 -0.55
N GLY A 16 11.23 3.03 -1.52
CA GLY A 16 10.93 1.62 -1.77
C GLY A 16 11.28 0.73 -0.57
N ASP A 17 12.32 1.09 0.19
CA ASP A 17 12.70 0.35 1.41
C ASP A 17 11.63 0.44 2.50
N ASP A 18 10.97 1.60 2.63
CA ASP A 18 9.87 1.79 3.56
C ASP A 18 8.66 0.93 3.17
N SER A 19 8.36 0.87 1.87
CA SER A 19 7.29 0.03 1.32
C SER A 19 7.56 -1.45 1.64
N LYS A 20 8.80 -1.92 1.44
CA LYS A 20 9.21 -3.29 1.76
C LYS A 20 9.20 -3.59 3.25
N ALA A 21 9.61 -2.66 4.10
CA ALA A 21 9.59 -2.83 5.55
C ALA A 21 8.14 -2.99 6.05
N LEU A 22 7.23 -2.17 5.54
CA LEU A 22 5.81 -2.26 5.87
C LEU A 22 5.18 -3.55 5.36
N MET A 23 5.51 -4.00 4.14
CA MET A 23 5.05 -5.31 3.66
C MET A 23 5.44 -6.45 4.60
N LYS A 24 6.68 -6.44 5.10
CA LYS A 24 7.21 -7.54 5.91
C LYS A 24 6.71 -7.58 7.34
N VAL A 25 6.45 -6.41 7.93
CA VAL A 25 6.12 -6.34 9.36
C VAL A 25 4.66 -5.95 9.59
N TYR A 26 4.14 -5.00 8.81
CA TYR A 26 2.80 -4.47 9.02
C TYR A 26 1.71 -5.39 8.48
N LEU A 27 1.88 -5.97 7.28
CA LEU A 27 0.87 -6.86 6.70
C LEU A 27 0.58 -8.10 7.58
N PRO A 28 1.60 -8.83 8.09
CA PRO A 28 1.34 -9.97 8.98
C PRO A 28 0.74 -9.57 10.32
N GLU A 29 0.97 -8.33 10.77
CA GLU A 29 0.44 -7.84 12.04
C GLU A 29 -1.06 -7.52 11.95
N ILE A 30 -1.53 -7.06 10.79
CA ILE A 30 -2.98 -6.84 10.56
C ILE A 30 -3.69 -8.11 10.08
N GLU A 31 -2.95 -9.10 9.57
CA GLU A 31 -3.49 -10.39 9.13
C GLU A 31 -4.18 -11.11 10.30
N GLY A 32 -5.46 -11.44 10.14
CA GLY A 32 -6.30 -12.02 11.20
C GLY A 32 -7.02 -11.01 12.11
N HIS A 33 -6.73 -9.72 11.97
CA HIS A 33 -7.47 -8.64 12.65
C HIS A 33 -8.43 -7.89 11.73
N VAL A 34 -8.13 -7.87 10.43
CA VAL A 34 -8.97 -7.26 9.40
C VAL A 34 -9.42 -8.31 8.37
N PRO A 35 -10.52 -8.07 7.64
CA PRO A 35 -10.89 -8.92 6.51
C PRO A 35 -9.73 -9.09 5.54
N GLN A 36 -9.62 -10.27 4.94
CA GLN A 36 -8.50 -10.60 4.05
C GLN A 36 -8.38 -9.63 2.87
N ASP A 37 -9.50 -9.14 2.34
CA ASP A 37 -9.45 -8.18 1.24
C ASP A 37 -8.76 -6.85 1.67
N VAL A 38 -8.77 -6.49 2.97
CA VAL A 38 -8.13 -5.26 3.48
C VAL A 38 -6.64 -5.45 3.37
N VAL A 39 -6.16 -6.61 3.81
CA VAL A 39 -4.76 -7.00 3.69
C VAL A 39 -4.33 -6.98 2.22
N CYS A 40 -5.16 -7.51 1.32
CA CYS A 40 -4.91 -7.43 -0.13
C CYS A 40 -4.85 -6.00 -0.66
N THR A 41 -5.74 -5.11 -0.19
CA THR A 41 -5.74 -3.69 -0.56
C THR A 41 -4.45 -3.00 -0.13
N PHE A 42 -4.01 -3.22 1.11
CA PHE A 42 -2.76 -2.67 1.63
C PHE A 42 -1.54 -3.24 0.91
N HIS A 43 -1.54 -4.54 0.61
CA HIS A 43 -0.48 -5.18 -0.17
C HIS A 43 -0.34 -4.53 -1.56
N ALA A 44 -1.44 -4.44 -2.31
CA ALA A 44 -1.45 -3.82 -3.64
C ALA A 44 -0.99 -2.36 -3.60
N PHE A 45 -1.40 -1.60 -2.58
CA PHE A 45 -0.95 -0.22 -2.40
C PHE A 45 0.56 -0.12 -2.13
N LEU A 46 1.09 -0.93 -1.21
CA LEU A 46 2.51 -0.92 -0.89
C LEU A 46 3.35 -1.37 -2.08
N GLU A 47 2.85 -2.31 -2.89
CA GLU A 47 3.52 -2.80 -4.10
C GLU A 47 3.60 -1.70 -5.16
N PHE A 48 2.50 -1.00 -5.40
CA PHE A 48 2.49 0.19 -6.25
C PHE A 48 3.47 1.26 -5.78
N CYS A 49 3.49 1.58 -4.48
CA CYS A 49 4.46 2.54 -3.92
C CYS A 49 5.90 2.07 -4.07
N TYR A 50 6.16 0.78 -3.89
CA TYR A 50 7.48 0.19 -4.10
C TYR A 50 7.95 0.36 -5.55
N LEU A 51 7.07 0.08 -6.51
CA LEU A 51 7.37 0.20 -7.94
C LEU A 51 7.61 1.65 -8.35
N ILE A 52 6.84 2.61 -7.84
CA ILE A 52 7.05 4.05 -8.11
C ILE A 52 8.38 4.55 -7.58
N CYS A 53 8.85 3.98 -6.48
CA CYS A 53 10.14 4.35 -5.89
C CYS A 53 11.35 3.73 -6.64
N HIS A 54 11.17 2.96 -7.70
CA HIS A 54 12.28 2.49 -8.53
C HIS A 54 12.96 3.65 -9.27
N ASN A 55 14.29 3.66 -9.24
CA ASN A 55 15.09 4.64 -9.99
C ASN A 55 15.06 4.41 -11.51
N VAL A 56 14.62 3.24 -11.96
CA VAL A 56 14.49 2.87 -13.38
C VAL A 56 13.12 2.26 -13.58
N ILE A 57 12.28 2.93 -14.36
CA ILE A 57 10.96 2.44 -14.76
C ILE A 57 11.09 1.84 -16.16
N THR A 58 10.79 0.55 -16.28
CA THR A 58 10.75 -0.17 -17.56
C THR A 58 9.30 -0.40 -17.99
N GLU A 59 9.07 -0.80 -19.25
CA GLU A 59 7.72 -1.21 -19.69
C GLU A 59 7.13 -2.33 -18.82
N THR A 60 7.97 -3.26 -18.36
CA THR A 60 7.56 -4.30 -17.40
C THR A 60 7.09 -3.68 -16.08
N THR A 61 7.85 -2.72 -15.55
CA THR A 61 7.50 -2.01 -14.31
C THR A 61 6.19 -1.22 -14.46
N LEU A 62 5.93 -0.63 -15.64
CA LEU A 62 4.66 0.06 -15.91
C LEU A 62 3.47 -0.90 -15.91
N ASN A 63 3.62 -2.10 -16.48
CA ASN A 63 2.57 -3.11 -16.44
C ASN A 63 2.31 -3.58 -14.99
N GLU A 64 3.37 -3.83 -14.22
CA GLU A 64 3.26 -4.19 -12.79
C GLU A 64 2.58 -3.08 -11.97
N MET A 65 2.88 -1.81 -12.26
CA MET A 65 2.21 -0.67 -11.62
C MET A 65 0.72 -0.62 -11.96
N GLN A 66 0.36 -0.85 -13.23
CA GLN A 66 -1.03 -0.84 -13.68
C GLN A 66 -1.83 -1.98 -13.04
N ASP A 67 -1.25 -3.18 -12.95
CA ASP A 67 -1.85 -4.34 -12.30
C ASP A 67 -2.05 -4.07 -10.80
N ALA A 68 -1.03 -3.56 -10.10
CA ALA A 68 -1.12 -3.21 -8.69
C ALA A 68 -2.19 -2.14 -8.43
N LEU A 69 -2.29 -1.13 -9.32
CA LEU A 69 -3.31 -0.09 -9.25
C LEU A 69 -4.72 -0.66 -9.48
N GLN A 70 -4.89 -1.55 -10.44
CA GLN A 70 -6.16 -2.21 -10.70
C GLN A 70 -6.61 -3.07 -9.51
N CYS A 71 -5.70 -3.87 -8.95
CA CYS A 71 -5.96 -4.65 -7.73
C CYS A 71 -6.37 -3.74 -6.57
N PHE A 72 -5.65 -2.63 -6.36
CA PHE A 72 -6.00 -1.65 -5.33
C PHE A 72 -7.41 -1.09 -5.52
N HIS A 73 -7.78 -0.69 -6.73
CA HIS A 73 -9.12 -0.15 -7.02
C HIS A 73 -10.23 -1.17 -6.81
N GLN A 74 -9.99 -2.42 -7.22
CA GLN A 74 -10.97 -3.50 -7.07
C GLN A 74 -11.27 -3.73 -5.59
N TYR A 75 -10.25 -4.04 -4.79
CA TYR A 75 -10.46 -4.31 -3.37
C TYR A 75 -10.99 -3.06 -2.63
N HIS A 76 -10.50 -1.87 -2.94
CA HIS A 76 -10.98 -0.63 -2.32
C HIS A 76 -12.47 -0.35 -2.60
N ASN A 77 -12.97 -0.65 -3.81
CA ASN A 77 -14.40 -0.53 -4.12
C ASN A 77 -15.24 -1.55 -3.35
N ASP A 78 -14.75 -2.78 -3.23
CA ASP A 78 -15.41 -3.84 -2.45
C ASP A 78 -15.52 -3.42 -0.97
N PHE A 79 -14.48 -2.77 -0.42
CA PHE A 79 -14.51 -2.20 0.93
C PHE A 79 -15.50 -1.09 1.13
N LYS A 80 -15.55 -0.15 0.18
CA LYS A 80 -16.48 0.98 0.25
C LYS A 80 -17.92 0.48 0.20
N THR A 81 -18.17 -0.59 -0.54
CA THR A 81 -19.48 -1.26 -0.64
C THR A 81 -19.81 -2.05 0.64
N ALA A 82 -18.82 -2.67 1.28
CA ALA A 82 -19.00 -3.46 2.50
C ALA A 82 -19.22 -2.61 3.78
N GLY A 83 -19.05 -1.29 3.72
CA GLY A 83 -19.33 -0.37 4.84
C GLY A 83 -18.36 -0.49 6.03
N VAL A 84 -17.27 -1.26 5.88
CA VAL A 84 -16.33 -1.58 6.96
C VAL A 84 -15.41 -0.39 7.30
N VAL A 85 -15.23 0.57 6.38
CA VAL A 85 -14.43 1.77 6.63
C VAL A 85 -15.09 3.01 5.99
N SER A 86 -15.55 3.95 6.83
CA SER A 86 -16.20 5.19 6.40
C SER A 86 -15.22 6.30 5.97
N THR A 87 -13.97 6.24 6.42
CA THR A 87 -12.90 7.17 6.03
C THR A 87 -11.57 6.42 5.93
N PHE A 88 -11.25 5.95 4.73
CA PHE A 88 -9.92 5.44 4.41
C PHE A 88 -9.03 6.64 4.14
N SER A 89 -8.13 6.96 5.07
CA SER A 89 -7.11 8.01 4.91
C SER A 89 -5.75 7.33 4.88
N LEU A 90 -5.43 6.65 3.76
CA LEU A 90 -4.11 6.09 3.58
C LEU A 90 -3.07 7.20 3.47
N PRO A 91 -1.89 7.06 4.08
CA PRO A 91 -0.75 7.89 3.73
C PRO A 91 -0.55 7.85 2.21
N HIS A 92 -0.41 9.01 1.56
CA HIS A 92 -0.11 9.12 0.11
C HIS A 92 -1.22 8.72 -0.88
N GLN A 93 -2.48 8.62 -0.46
CA GLN A 93 -3.63 8.35 -1.36
C GLN A 93 -3.77 9.35 -2.53
N HIS A 94 -3.15 10.53 -2.41
CA HIS A 94 -3.07 11.53 -3.47
C HIS A 94 -2.18 11.13 -4.66
N SER A 95 -1.18 10.27 -4.49
CA SER A 95 -0.29 9.84 -5.59
C SER A 95 -0.99 8.93 -6.60
N LEU A 96 -2.01 8.18 -6.15
CA LEU A 96 -2.89 7.39 -7.01
C LEU A 96 -3.77 8.26 -7.93
N LYS A 97 -3.98 9.54 -7.59
CA LYS A 97 -4.85 10.45 -8.36
C LYS A 97 -4.16 11.11 -9.55
N TYR A 98 -2.83 11.02 -9.64
CA TYR A 98 -2.04 11.70 -10.67
C TYR A 98 -1.48 10.74 -11.74
N TYR A 99 -1.91 9.47 -11.73
CA TYR A 99 -1.66 8.47 -12.77
C TYR A 99 -2.96 8.08 -13.46
#